data_AF-A0A819CUI9-F1
#
_entry.id   AF-A0A819CUI9-F1
#
_cell.length_a   1.000
_cell.length_b   1.000
_cell.length_c   1.000
_cell.angle_alpha   90.00
_cell.angle_beta   90.00
_cell.angle_gamma   90.00
#
_symmetry.space_group_name_H-M   'P 1'
#
loop_
_entity.id
_entity.type
_entity.pdbx_description
1 polymer ?
#
loop_
_entity_poly.entity_id
_entity_poly.type
_entity_poly.pdbx_seq_one_letter_code
_entity_poly.pdbx_strand_id
1 'polypeptide(L)'
;MLRVIQFVRSEKYGIKIPLNNVNDRLCAMLGVSSRSIDNLKKELKEIETSQEESSRRRLRSGSSTCTTDETMEQPEPVSGRPKINLSDFGKDMIRYEFHLLLAERVYPTLDRMMTRLLADFPEFPIKSKTTLSKQLKQMGFVYRKTSKIKTPLESTFFMSQRAKYFRRIDKLREEKALIFYHDETWCYSSEEKTSIWIEEQTGQGRFRRSEGKVPFLDQYSKSELLELSYAYAPEKKYIVDETAKKFDIEILRLPVRHCILNPIEMCWAELKNSVRNQNTTFQLKDVEKLVWNWLYNCDSTFISSCIDHVHVYEKNFKKADQFIEEIEDELNDDDDNIDNDSDLTGDEDEDQ
;
A
#
# COMPACT_ATOMS: atom_id res chain seq x y z
N MET A 1 36.18 -51.42 19.90
CA MET A 1 35.56 -50.45 18.97
C MET A 1 36.30 -50.55 17.63
N LEU A 2 35.80 -51.41 16.74
CA LEU A 2 36.38 -51.72 15.44
C LEU A 2 36.06 -50.56 14.49
N ARG A 3 37.11 -49.95 13.91
CA ARG A 3 36.99 -48.78 13.04
C ARG A 3 36.85 -49.24 11.59
N VAL A 4 35.89 -48.64 10.89
CA VAL A 4 35.48 -48.76 9.47
C VAL A 4 36.55 -49.26 8.46
N ILE A 5 37.83 -48.98 8.68
CA ILE A 5 38.96 -49.48 7.89
C ILE A 5 39.06 -51.02 7.85
N GLN A 6 38.68 -51.74 8.91
CA GLN A 6 38.65 -53.21 8.92
C GLN A 6 37.48 -53.78 8.10
N PHE A 7 36.33 -53.09 8.07
CA PHE A 7 35.17 -53.43 7.23
C PHE A 7 35.50 -53.27 5.74
N VAL A 8 36.17 -52.18 5.37
CA VAL A 8 36.64 -51.93 4.00
C VAL A 8 37.70 -52.95 3.55
N ARG A 9 38.48 -53.50 4.49
CA ARG A 9 39.46 -54.57 4.19
C ARG A 9 38.83 -55.96 4.07
N SER A 10 37.69 -56.23 4.70
CA SER A 10 37.00 -57.53 4.62
C SER A 10 36.17 -57.72 3.35
N GLU A 11 35.69 -56.65 2.72
CA GLU A 11 35.03 -56.72 1.41
C GLU A 11 36.02 -56.90 0.24
N LYS A 12 37.33 -56.88 0.52
CA LYS A 12 38.40 -57.04 -0.48
C LYS A 12 38.42 -58.43 -1.18
N TYR A 13 37.65 -59.42 -0.70
CA TYR A 13 37.69 -60.81 -1.21
C TYR A 13 36.31 -61.46 -1.50
N GLY A 14 35.25 -60.68 -1.73
CA GLY A 14 33.92 -61.18 -2.15
C GLY A 14 33.67 -61.17 -3.68
N ILE A 15 32.68 -61.94 -4.15
CA ILE A 15 32.43 -62.30 -5.57
C ILE A 15 32.58 -61.10 -6.52
N LYS A 16 33.52 -61.22 -7.47
CA LYS A 16 33.76 -60.26 -8.54
C LYS A 16 32.54 -60.21 -9.46
N ILE A 17 31.63 -59.31 -9.16
CA ILE A 17 30.54 -58.96 -10.07
C ILE A 17 31.18 -58.37 -11.34
N PRO A 18 30.97 -58.95 -12.53
CA PRO A 18 31.51 -58.40 -13.77
C PRO A 18 30.91 -57.00 -13.98
N LEU A 19 31.77 -55.97 -13.96
CA LEU A 19 31.35 -54.57 -14.12
C LEU A 19 30.61 -54.31 -15.44
N ASN A 20 30.75 -55.23 -16.39
CA ASN A 20 30.27 -55.08 -17.76
C ASN A 20 28.82 -55.56 -17.97
N ASN A 21 28.19 -56.25 -17.00
CA ASN A 21 26.81 -56.72 -17.16
C ASN A 21 25.84 -56.08 -16.15
N VAL A 22 25.40 -54.87 -16.50
CA VAL A 22 24.57 -54.00 -15.65
C VAL A 22 23.19 -54.63 -15.34
N ASN A 23 22.62 -55.41 -16.26
CA ASN A 23 21.29 -56.00 -16.06
C ASN A 23 21.32 -57.11 -15.01
N ASP A 24 22.30 -58.00 -15.08
CA ASP A 24 22.46 -59.08 -14.11
C ASP A 24 22.70 -58.54 -12.69
N ARG A 25 23.39 -57.39 -12.58
CA ARG A 25 23.61 -56.68 -11.31
C ARG A 25 22.31 -56.18 -10.70
N LEU A 26 21.48 -55.51 -11.49
CA LEU A 26 20.22 -54.98 -11.01
C LEU A 26 19.26 -56.11 -10.64
N CYS A 27 19.27 -57.22 -11.37
CA CYS A 27 18.47 -58.41 -11.02
C CYS A 27 18.91 -58.99 -9.68
N ALA A 28 20.22 -59.17 -9.47
CA ALA A 28 20.75 -59.71 -8.23
C ALA A 28 20.55 -58.76 -7.03
N MET A 29 20.67 -57.44 -7.25
CA MET A 29 20.56 -56.43 -6.20
C MET A 29 19.11 -56.16 -5.78
N LEU A 30 18.18 -56.17 -6.72
CA LEU A 30 16.76 -55.86 -6.48
C LEU A 30 15.89 -57.12 -6.33
N GLY A 31 16.46 -58.31 -6.58
CA GLY A 31 15.74 -59.59 -6.50
C GLY A 31 14.65 -59.77 -7.57
N VAL A 32 14.71 -58.98 -8.65
CA VAL A 32 13.72 -58.99 -9.73
C VAL A 32 14.25 -59.75 -10.95
N SER A 33 13.33 -60.28 -11.76
CA SER A 33 13.70 -61.02 -12.97
C SER A 33 14.32 -60.10 -14.03
N SER A 34 15.20 -60.64 -14.87
CA SER A 34 15.76 -59.91 -16.02
C SER A 34 14.69 -59.35 -16.93
N ARG A 35 13.59 -60.07 -17.10
CA ARG A 35 12.43 -59.65 -17.88
C ARG A 35 11.72 -58.43 -17.29
N SER A 36 11.67 -58.30 -15.96
CA SER A 36 11.14 -57.11 -15.31
C SER A 36 12.02 -55.89 -15.57
N ILE A 37 13.34 -56.07 -15.60
CA ILE A 37 14.29 -54.99 -15.91
C ILE A 37 14.21 -54.59 -17.37
N ASP A 38 14.07 -55.55 -18.29
CA ASP A 38 13.89 -55.26 -19.71
C ASP A 38 12.56 -54.56 -19.99
N ASN A 39 11.48 -54.94 -19.30
CA ASN A 39 10.20 -54.23 -19.36
C ASN A 39 10.31 -52.81 -18.81
N LEU A 40 10.97 -52.61 -17.67
CA LEU A 40 11.22 -51.28 -17.12
C LEU A 40 12.05 -50.41 -18.08
N LYS A 41 13.06 -50.99 -18.74
CA LYS A 41 13.82 -50.28 -19.78
C LYS A 41 12.99 -49.94 -21.00
N LYS A 42 12.06 -50.83 -21.38
CA LYS A 42 11.13 -50.58 -22.48
C LYS A 42 10.14 -49.49 -22.13
N GLU A 43 9.56 -49.50 -20.93
CA GLU A 43 8.71 -48.44 -20.40
C GLU A 43 9.48 -47.12 -20.30
N LEU A 44 10.74 -47.14 -19.84
CA LEU A 44 11.60 -45.96 -19.82
C LEU A 44 11.81 -45.41 -21.24
N LYS A 45 12.03 -46.29 -22.22
CA LYS A 45 12.19 -45.90 -23.63
C LYS A 45 10.88 -45.41 -24.24
N GLU A 46 9.74 -45.94 -23.83
CA GLU A 46 8.41 -45.48 -24.22
C GLU A 46 8.09 -44.11 -23.59
N ILE A 47 8.53 -43.86 -22.36
CA ILE A 47 8.47 -42.56 -21.69
C ILE A 47 9.42 -41.57 -22.38
N GLU A 48 10.64 -41.97 -22.72
CA GLU A 48 11.61 -41.16 -23.45
C GLU A 48 11.11 -40.82 -24.85
N THR A 49 10.52 -41.78 -25.57
CA THR A 49 9.91 -41.50 -26.89
C THR A 49 8.64 -40.66 -26.78
N SER A 50 7.83 -40.83 -25.74
CA SER A 50 6.69 -39.95 -25.43
C SER A 50 7.14 -38.54 -25.01
N GLN A 51 8.27 -38.43 -24.32
CA GLN A 51 8.94 -37.17 -23.98
C GLN A 51 9.62 -36.56 -25.21
N GLU A 52 10.13 -37.33 -26.16
CA GLU A 52 10.68 -36.85 -27.44
C GLU A 52 9.58 -36.39 -28.40
N GLU A 53 8.43 -37.08 -28.45
CA GLU A 53 7.24 -36.62 -29.19
C GLU A 53 6.62 -35.37 -28.54
N SER A 54 6.61 -35.31 -27.19
CA SER A 54 6.25 -34.10 -26.44
C SER A 54 7.29 -32.99 -26.63
N SER A 55 8.57 -33.32 -26.79
CA SER A 55 9.67 -32.39 -27.07
C SER A 55 9.66 -31.91 -28.53
N ARG A 56 9.20 -32.72 -29.50
CA ARG A 56 8.89 -32.27 -30.87
C ARG A 56 7.66 -31.37 -30.90
N ARG A 57 6.65 -31.61 -30.04
CA ARG A 57 5.56 -30.64 -29.80
C ARG A 57 6.04 -29.37 -29.07
N ARG A 58 7.06 -29.47 -28.20
CA ARG A 58 7.71 -28.32 -27.51
C ARG A 58 8.82 -27.64 -28.31
N LEU A 59 9.30 -28.18 -29.42
CA LEU A 59 10.03 -27.41 -30.45
C LEU A 59 9.08 -26.45 -31.20
N ARG A 60 7.76 -26.58 -30.96
CA ARG A 60 6.71 -25.62 -31.31
C ARG A 60 6.20 -24.82 -30.08
N SER A 61 6.80 -25.03 -28.90
CA SER A 61 6.52 -24.29 -27.66
C SER A 61 7.69 -24.47 -26.66
N GLY A 62 8.69 -23.61 -26.81
CA GLY A 62 9.66 -23.21 -25.79
C GLY A 62 10.36 -24.31 -24.97
N SER A 63 11.54 -24.72 -25.45
CA SER A 63 12.72 -24.95 -24.60
C SER A 63 13.00 -23.67 -23.78
N SER A 64 13.33 -23.67 -22.49
CA SER A 64 14.39 -24.45 -21.84
C SER A 64 14.26 -24.37 -20.31
N THR A 65 14.74 -25.38 -19.58
CA THR A 65 15.34 -25.21 -18.23
C THR A 65 16.56 -26.14 -18.17
N CYS A 66 17.76 -25.61 -17.93
CA CYS A 66 18.39 -25.18 -16.66
C CYS A 66 19.25 -26.30 -16.06
N THR A 67 20.51 -25.98 -15.74
CA THR A 67 21.41 -26.79 -14.92
C THR A 67 21.80 -26.03 -13.65
N THR A 68 21.82 -26.82 -12.57
CA THR A 68 22.71 -26.84 -11.38
C THR A 68 22.39 -26.03 -10.11
N ASP A 69 22.57 -26.78 -9.01
CA ASP A 69 22.84 -26.48 -7.59
C ASP A 69 21.69 -26.21 -6.61
N GLU A 70 21.32 -27.27 -5.89
CA GLU A 70 20.43 -27.30 -4.72
C GLU A 70 21.13 -26.73 -3.48
N THR A 71 21.02 -25.43 -3.30
CA THR A 71 20.94 -24.81 -1.97
C THR A 71 19.49 -24.98 -1.50
N MET A 72 19.22 -25.41 -0.26
CA MET A 72 17.85 -25.41 0.29
C MET A 72 17.36 -23.96 0.46
N GLU A 73 16.86 -23.40 -0.63
CA GLU A 73 16.19 -22.10 -0.70
C GLU A 73 14.76 -22.27 -0.17
N GLN A 74 14.39 -21.43 0.79
CA GLN A 74 12.99 -21.33 1.22
C GLN A 74 12.12 -21.00 0.00
N PRO A 75 10.89 -21.54 -0.08
CA PRO A 75 10.04 -21.28 -1.24
C PRO A 75 9.86 -19.77 -1.43
N GLU A 76 10.37 -19.27 -2.55
CA GLU A 76 10.14 -17.92 -3.05
C GLU A 76 8.63 -17.61 -2.95
N PRO A 77 8.23 -16.48 -2.35
CA PRO A 77 6.82 -16.15 -2.17
C PRO A 77 6.15 -16.06 -3.53
N VAL A 78 5.23 -17.00 -3.81
CA VAL A 78 4.41 -17.00 -5.02
C VAL A 78 3.80 -15.60 -5.20
N SER A 79 4.14 -14.94 -6.31
CA SER A 79 3.80 -13.54 -6.52
C SER A 79 2.28 -13.34 -6.46
N GLY A 80 1.79 -12.78 -5.36
CA GLY A 80 0.41 -12.38 -5.23
C GLY A 80 0.06 -11.24 -6.20
N ARG A 81 -1.25 -11.03 -6.42
CA ARG A 81 -1.76 -9.87 -7.18
C ARG A 81 -1.07 -8.58 -6.69
N PRO A 82 -0.54 -7.73 -7.60
CA PRO A 82 0.14 -6.51 -7.21
C PRO A 82 -0.74 -5.65 -6.30
N LYS A 83 -0.14 -5.12 -5.24
CA LYS A 83 -0.82 -4.24 -4.29
C LYS A 83 -1.21 -2.96 -5.03
N ILE A 84 -2.48 -2.57 -4.94
CA ILE A 84 -2.91 -1.25 -5.43
C ILE A 84 -2.20 -0.20 -4.57
N ASN A 85 -1.36 0.62 -5.20
CA ASN A 85 -0.75 1.77 -4.55
C ASN A 85 -1.58 3.00 -4.91
N LEU A 86 -2.32 3.50 -3.93
CA LEU A 86 -3.18 4.66 -4.09
C LEU A 86 -2.35 5.95 -3.97
N SER A 87 -2.60 6.93 -4.84
CA SER A 87 -2.00 8.27 -4.72
C SER A 87 -2.42 8.93 -3.40
N ASP A 88 -1.67 9.93 -2.95
CA ASP A 88 -2.03 10.65 -1.72
C ASP A 88 -3.38 11.36 -1.85
N PHE A 89 -3.68 11.93 -3.02
CA PHE A 89 -5.01 12.44 -3.34
C PHE A 89 -6.11 11.36 -3.24
N GLY A 90 -5.87 10.16 -3.77
CA GLY A 90 -6.83 9.06 -3.64
C GLY A 90 -7.01 8.59 -2.19
N LYS A 91 -5.95 8.60 -1.39
CA LYS A 91 -6.04 8.32 0.07
C LYS A 91 -6.87 9.40 0.76
N ASP A 92 -6.74 10.65 0.36
CA ASP A 92 -7.50 11.76 0.93
C ASP A 92 -8.97 11.72 0.52
N MET A 93 -9.31 11.24 -0.68
CA MET A 93 -10.70 10.94 -1.05
C MET A 93 -11.34 9.89 -0.13
N ILE A 94 -10.61 8.82 0.23
CA ILE A 94 -11.10 7.83 1.21
C ILE A 94 -11.32 8.47 2.58
N ARG A 95 -10.41 9.34 3.02
CA ARG A 95 -10.57 10.09 4.28
C ARG A 95 -11.77 11.01 4.22
N TYR A 96 -11.92 11.74 3.13
CA TYR A 96 -13.05 12.64 2.92
C TYR A 96 -14.37 11.90 3.02
N GLU A 97 -14.51 10.76 2.34
CA GLU A 97 -15.74 9.96 2.42
C GLU A 97 -16.03 9.44 3.84
N PHE A 98 -14.99 9.03 4.56
CA PHE A 98 -15.11 8.68 5.97
C PHE A 98 -15.68 9.85 6.79
N HIS A 99 -15.15 11.06 6.60
CA HIS A 99 -15.61 12.26 7.31
C HIS A 99 -17.00 12.70 6.86
N LEU A 100 -17.36 12.51 5.59
CA LEU A 100 -18.69 12.83 5.10
C LEU A 100 -19.75 12.00 5.81
N LEU A 101 -19.52 10.70 5.98
CA LEU A 101 -20.41 9.83 6.76
C LEU A 101 -20.52 10.30 8.21
N LEU A 102 -19.42 10.73 8.82
CA LEU A 102 -19.46 11.31 10.18
C LEU A 102 -20.23 12.63 10.24
N ALA A 103 -20.05 13.52 9.27
CA ALA A 103 -20.83 14.76 9.15
C ALA A 103 -22.34 14.50 8.97
N GLU A 104 -22.71 13.36 8.38
CA GLU A 104 -24.08 12.87 8.27
C GLU A 104 -24.58 12.11 9.52
N ARG A 105 -23.78 12.06 10.61
CA ARG A 105 -24.02 11.28 11.84
C ARG A 105 -24.24 9.78 11.58
N VAL A 106 -23.53 9.25 10.58
CA VAL A 106 -23.61 7.86 10.14
C VAL A 106 -22.28 7.16 10.39
N TYR A 107 -22.33 5.96 10.98
CA TYR A 107 -21.12 5.16 11.15
C TYR A 107 -20.51 4.72 9.81
N PRO A 108 -19.21 4.95 9.59
CA PRO A 108 -18.53 4.61 8.35
C PRO A 108 -18.24 3.10 8.28
N THR A 109 -19.20 2.34 7.75
CA THR A 109 -18.99 0.92 7.44
C THR A 109 -18.33 0.76 6.07
N LEU A 110 -17.64 -0.36 5.85
CA LEU A 110 -17.03 -0.66 4.54
C LEU A 110 -18.03 -0.62 3.38
N ASP A 111 -19.29 -1.01 3.65
CA ASP A 111 -20.36 -0.99 2.65
C ASP A 111 -20.77 0.44 2.29
N ARG A 112 -21.01 1.28 3.30
CA ARG A 112 -21.40 2.69 3.10
C ARG A 112 -20.28 3.48 2.45
N MET A 113 -19.05 3.31 2.95
CA MET A 113 -17.86 3.94 2.36
C MET A 113 -17.68 3.56 0.89
N MET A 114 -17.80 2.27 0.54
CA MET A 114 -17.65 1.85 -0.86
C MET A 114 -18.75 2.44 -1.76
N THR A 115 -20.00 2.37 -1.29
CA THR A 115 -21.15 2.85 -2.07
C THR A 115 -21.04 4.33 -2.39
N ARG A 116 -20.74 5.15 -1.38
CA ARG A 116 -20.61 6.60 -1.54
C ARG A 116 -19.37 7.00 -2.34
N LEU A 117 -18.21 6.41 -2.03
CA LEU A 117 -16.97 6.70 -2.75
C LEU A 117 -17.09 6.45 -4.25
N LEU A 118 -17.82 5.40 -4.67
CA LEU A 118 -18.07 5.12 -6.08
C LEU A 118 -19.17 5.96 -6.70
N ALA A 119 -20.11 6.47 -5.90
CA ALA A 119 -21.14 7.40 -6.36
C ALA A 119 -20.55 8.79 -6.64
N ASP A 120 -19.74 9.30 -5.71
CA ASP A 120 -19.14 10.62 -5.80
C ASP A 120 -17.91 10.62 -6.73
N PHE A 121 -17.18 9.49 -6.79
CA PHE A 121 -15.99 9.33 -7.63
C PHE A 121 -16.10 8.06 -8.49
N PRO A 122 -16.87 8.09 -9.60
CA PRO A 122 -17.07 6.92 -10.47
C PRO A 122 -15.79 6.33 -11.04
N GLU A 123 -14.74 7.13 -11.20
CA GLU A 123 -13.43 6.70 -11.72
C GLU A 123 -12.47 6.21 -10.62
N PHE A 124 -12.90 6.15 -9.36
CA PHE A 124 -12.01 5.81 -8.25
C PHE A 124 -11.34 4.43 -8.44
N PRO A 125 -10.02 4.27 -8.20
CA PRO A 125 -9.29 3.04 -8.57
C PRO A 125 -9.76 1.76 -7.85
N ILE A 126 -10.32 1.89 -6.65
CA ILE A 126 -10.73 0.75 -5.82
C ILE A 126 -12.22 0.46 -6.01
N LYS A 127 -12.54 -0.70 -6.59
CA LYS A 127 -13.93 -1.15 -6.83
C LYS A 127 -14.41 -2.28 -5.90
N SER A 128 -13.56 -2.78 -4.99
CA SER A 128 -13.86 -3.95 -4.15
C SER A 128 -13.70 -3.66 -2.66
N LYS A 129 -14.68 -4.11 -1.86
CA LYS A 129 -14.73 -3.88 -0.40
C LYS A 129 -13.52 -4.46 0.31
N THR A 130 -13.02 -5.61 -0.16
CA THR A 130 -11.84 -6.26 0.41
C THR A 130 -10.58 -5.44 0.15
N THR A 131 -10.48 -4.80 -1.01
CA THR A 131 -9.36 -3.92 -1.34
C THR A 131 -9.43 -2.60 -0.59
N LEU A 132 -10.63 -2.01 -0.45
CA LEU A 132 -10.83 -0.82 0.40
C LEU A 132 -10.45 -1.12 1.85
N SER A 133 -10.87 -2.27 2.40
CA SER A 133 -10.48 -2.69 3.76
C SER A 133 -8.97 -2.81 3.94
N LYS A 134 -8.26 -3.41 2.96
CA LYS A 134 -6.79 -3.48 2.97
C LYS A 134 -6.17 -2.08 2.93
N GLN A 135 -6.70 -1.19 2.10
CA GLN A 135 -6.20 0.17 1.97
C GLN A 135 -6.40 0.99 3.26
N LEU A 136 -7.58 0.89 3.87
CA LEU A 136 -7.89 1.51 5.16
C LEU A 136 -6.89 1.08 6.24
N LYS A 137 -6.61 -0.23 6.34
CA LYS A 137 -5.59 -0.75 7.28
C LYS A 137 -4.20 -0.17 7.02
N GLN A 138 -3.79 -0.06 5.75
CA GLN A 138 -2.50 0.55 5.39
C GLN A 138 -2.44 2.05 5.71
N MET A 139 -3.57 2.75 5.64
CA MET A 139 -3.69 4.16 6.01
C MET A 139 -3.73 4.39 7.53
N GLY A 140 -3.80 3.32 8.33
CA GLY A 140 -3.83 3.34 9.79
C GLY A 140 -5.22 3.24 10.40
N PHE A 141 -6.27 3.03 9.61
CA PHE A 141 -7.60 2.76 10.15
C PHE A 141 -7.64 1.38 10.80
N VAL A 142 -8.26 1.30 11.98
CA VAL A 142 -8.43 0.07 12.72
C VAL A 142 -9.91 -0.23 12.84
N TYR A 143 -10.33 -1.43 12.42
CA TYR A 143 -11.68 -1.90 12.67
C TYR A 143 -11.74 -2.51 14.06
N ARG A 144 -12.51 -1.89 14.96
CA ARG A 144 -12.76 -2.38 16.31
C ARG A 144 -14.26 -2.55 16.51
N LYS A 145 -14.65 -3.46 17.40
CA LYS A 145 -16.02 -3.46 17.91
C LYS A 145 -16.21 -2.16 18.67
N THR A 146 -17.28 -1.44 18.38
CA THR A 146 -17.70 -0.31 19.19
C THR A 146 -17.99 -0.84 20.60
N SER A 147 -17.22 -0.40 21.58
CA SER A 147 -17.54 -0.64 22.99
C SER A 147 -18.71 0.25 23.37
N LYS A 148 -19.35 0.01 24.52
CA LYS A 148 -20.24 1.01 25.14
C LYS A 148 -19.49 2.31 25.49
N ILE A 149 -18.16 2.20 25.63
CA ILE A 149 -17.23 3.32 25.80
C ILE A 149 -16.99 3.95 24.42
N LYS A 150 -17.45 5.19 24.23
CA LYS A 150 -17.23 5.94 22.98
C LYS A 150 -15.72 6.22 22.83
N THR A 151 -15.17 6.17 21.63
CA THR A 151 -13.73 6.32 21.35
C THR A 151 -13.53 7.34 20.24
N PRO A 152 -12.53 8.24 20.32
CA PRO A 152 -12.19 9.18 19.26
C PRO A 152 -12.10 8.49 17.90
N LEU A 153 -12.88 8.99 16.94
CA LEU A 153 -12.99 8.40 15.60
C LEU A 153 -11.82 8.81 14.69
N GLU A 154 -11.10 9.87 15.05
CA GLU A 154 -9.84 10.28 14.45
C GLU A 154 -8.84 10.74 15.52
N SER A 155 -7.57 10.89 15.15
CA SER A 155 -6.56 11.45 16.05
C SER A 155 -6.79 12.95 16.25
N THR A 156 -6.88 13.35 17.51
CA THR A 156 -6.91 14.75 17.98
C THR A 156 -5.77 15.59 17.41
N PHE A 157 -4.60 14.99 17.15
CA PHE A 157 -3.50 15.67 16.48
C PHE A 157 -3.91 16.17 15.08
N PHE A 158 -4.49 15.32 14.24
CA PHE A 158 -4.89 15.71 12.88
C PHE A 158 -6.06 16.70 12.89
N MET A 159 -7.03 16.50 13.79
CA MET A 159 -8.12 17.45 14.02
C MET A 159 -7.59 18.83 14.43
N SER A 160 -6.63 18.90 15.36
CA SER A 160 -6.05 20.18 15.80
C SER A 160 -5.33 20.94 14.68
N GLN A 161 -4.66 20.22 13.77
CA GLN A 161 -4.00 20.83 12.61
C GLN A 161 -5.03 21.36 11.60
N ARG A 162 -6.09 20.59 11.33
CA ARG A 162 -7.22 21.04 10.49
C ARG A 162 -7.88 22.28 11.07
N ALA A 163 -8.21 22.27 12.36
CA ALA A 163 -8.85 23.40 13.03
C ALA A 163 -8.00 24.68 12.94
N LYS A 164 -6.67 24.58 13.15
CA LYS A 164 -5.75 25.72 12.99
C LYS A 164 -5.75 26.26 11.55
N TYR A 165 -5.67 25.37 10.57
CA TYR A 165 -5.74 25.74 9.16
C TYR A 165 -7.06 26.43 8.82
N PHE A 166 -8.19 25.85 9.20
CA PHE A 166 -9.52 26.40 8.94
C PHE A 166 -9.71 27.79 9.54
N ARG A 167 -9.30 28.00 10.79
CA ARG A 167 -9.33 29.34 11.41
C ARG A 167 -8.50 30.35 10.63
N ARG A 168 -7.30 29.95 10.17
CA ARG A 168 -6.42 30.89 9.46
C ARG A 168 -6.93 31.20 8.05
N ILE A 169 -7.36 30.20 7.30
CA ILE A 169 -7.87 30.41 5.94
C ILE A 169 -9.18 31.22 5.94
N ASP A 170 -10.07 30.98 6.90
CA ASP A 170 -11.30 31.78 7.06
C ASP A 170 -10.96 33.24 7.35
N LYS A 171 -10.05 33.50 8.30
CA LYS A 171 -9.58 34.85 8.62
C LYS A 171 -8.95 35.55 7.41
N LEU A 172 -8.12 34.85 6.62
CA LEU A 172 -7.52 35.42 5.41
C LEU A 172 -8.60 35.82 4.38
N ARG A 173 -9.68 35.04 4.26
CA ARG A 173 -10.81 35.35 3.37
C ARG A 173 -11.62 36.53 3.89
N GLU A 174 -11.85 36.63 5.19
CA GLU A 174 -12.49 37.80 5.84
C GLU A 174 -11.67 39.07 5.62
N GLU A 175 -10.34 38.97 5.71
CA GLU A 175 -9.38 40.03 5.42
C GLU A 175 -9.29 40.36 3.92
N LYS A 176 -10.02 39.64 3.06
CA LYS A 176 -9.98 39.75 1.59
C LYS A 176 -8.56 39.61 1.03
N ALA A 177 -7.74 38.79 1.68
CA ALA A 177 -6.39 38.50 1.23
C ALA A 177 -6.40 37.83 -0.14
N LEU A 178 -5.38 38.11 -0.94
CA LEU A 178 -5.13 37.38 -2.19
C LEU A 178 -4.53 36.02 -1.86
N ILE A 179 -5.26 34.95 -2.13
CA ILE A 179 -4.85 33.58 -1.81
C ILE A 179 -4.33 32.92 -3.09
N PHE A 180 -3.06 32.55 -3.07
CA PHE A 180 -2.40 31.81 -4.13
C PHE A 180 -2.21 30.37 -3.70
N TYR A 181 -2.72 29.44 -4.51
CA TYR A 181 -2.51 28.01 -4.32
C TYR A 181 -1.35 27.56 -5.19
N HIS A 182 -0.34 26.94 -4.60
CA HIS A 182 0.82 26.42 -5.29
C HIS A 182 1.09 24.98 -4.85
N ASP A 183 1.62 24.19 -5.77
CA ASP A 183 2.17 22.87 -5.52
C ASP A 183 3.00 22.45 -6.75
N GLU A 184 3.85 21.44 -6.58
CA GLU A 184 4.65 20.87 -7.65
C GLU A 184 4.13 19.48 -7.99
N THR A 185 3.83 19.25 -9.28
CA THR A 185 3.67 17.88 -9.79
C THR A 185 4.67 17.60 -10.89
N TRP A 186 5.13 16.36 -10.92
CA TRP A 186 5.91 15.85 -12.05
C TRP A 186 4.96 15.47 -13.19
N CYS A 187 5.19 16.01 -14.38
CA CYS A 187 4.65 15.49 -15.64
C CYS A 187 5.74 14.70 -16.35
N TYR A 188 5.52 13.40 -16.55
CA TYR A 188 6.48 12.53 -17.20
C TYR A 188 6.14 12.36 -18.70
N SER A 189 7.15 12.14 -19.55
CA SER A 189 6.90 11.75 -20.96
C SER A 189 6.10 10.45 -21.08
N SER A 190 6.12 9.64 -20.03
CA SER A 190 5.38 8.38 -19.84
C SER A 190 4.02 8.57 -19.18
N GLU A 191 3.46 9.78 -19.11
CA GLU A 191 2.05 9.98 -18.75
C GLU A 191 1.15 9.49 -19.90
N GLU A 192 0.84 8.20 -19.83
CA GLU A 192 0.08 7.42 -20.81
C GLU A 192 -1.14 6.77 -20.12
N LYS A 193 -1.98 6.04 -20.86
CA LYS A 193 -3.05 5.20 -20.27
C LYS A 193 -2.46 4.26 -19.22
N THR A 194 -3.02 4.24 -18.00
CA THR A 194 -2.62 3.30 -16.92
C THR A 194 -3.01 1.85 -17.19
N SER A 195 -3.88 1.63 -18.18
CA SER A 195 -4.22 0.31 -18.71
C SER A 195 -3.47 0.11 -20.03
N ILE A 196 -2.33 -0.58 -19.94
CA ILE A 196 -1.54 -1.00 -21.10
C ILE A 196 -1.67 -2.51 -21.30
N TRP A 197 -1.67 -2.96 -22.54
CA TRP A 197 -1.43 -4.36 -22.86
C TRP A 197 0.09 -4.55 -22.89
N ILE A 198 0.62 -5.30 -21.92
CA ILE A 198 2.01 -5.75 -21.94
C ILE A 198 2.08 -7.08 -22.68
N GLU A 199 3.13 -7.25 -23.47
CA GLU A 199 3.46 -8.53 -24.07
C GLU A 199 3.95 -9.47 -22.96
N GLU A 200 3.37 -10.67 -22.87
CA GLU A 200 3.54 -11.63 -21.77
C GLU A 200 5.02 -11.99 -21.49
N GLN A 201 5.90 -11.77 -22.46
CA GLN A 201 7.31 -12.17 -22.41
C GLN A 201 8.31 -11.02 -22.21
N THR A 202 7.92 -9.74 -22.32
CA THR A 202 8.89 -8.63 -22.41
C THR A 202 8.50 -7.33 -21.69
N GLY A 203 7.29 -7.20 -21.13
CA GLY A 203 6.88 -5.96 -20.45
C GLY A 203 7.63 -5.70 -19.14
N GLN A 204 8.44 -4.64 -19.06
CA GLN A 204 9.03 -4.15 -17.80
C GLN A 204 8.38 -2.85 -17.31
N GLY A 205 7.64 -2.93 -16.20
CA GLY A 205 7.20 -1.77 -15.42
C GLY A 205 8.33 -1.20 -14.56
N ARG A 206 8.42 0.13 -14.42
CA ARG A 206 9.54 0.83 -13.77
C ARG A 206 9.48 0.78 -12.23
N PHE A 207 10.65 0.81 -11.58
CA PHE A 207 10.84 1.00 -10.13
C PHE A 207 11.46 2.37 -9.80
N ARG A 208 11.11 2.95 -8.64
CA ARG A 208 11.96 3.92 -7.91
C ARG A 208 12.13 3.47 -6.46
N ARG A 209 13.37 3.53 -5.97
CA ARG A 209 13.75 3.42 -4.55
C ARG A 209 14.12 4.83 -4.05
N SER A 210 13.79 5.12 -2.79
CA SER A 210 14.45 6.21 -2.04
C SER A 210 15.35 5.58 -0.99
N GLU A 211 16.62 5.96 -1.00
CA GLU A 211 17.56 5.66 0.08
C GLU A 211 17.54 6.85 1.05
N GLY A 212 17.02 6.63 2.26
CA GLY A 212 17.02 7.63 3.33
C GLY A 212 18.26 7.48 4.21
N LYS A 213 19.03 8.57 4.36
CA LYS A 213 20.24 8.64 5.18
C LYS A 213 19.92 9.29 6.53
N VAL A 214 20.02 8.52 7.62
CA VAL A 214 20.26 9.00 8.99
C VAL A 214 21.34 8.08 9.57
N PRO A 215 22.48 8.57 10.07
CA PRO A 215 23.48 7.72 10.72
C PRO A 215 22.92 7.20 12.06
N PHE A 216 22.94 5.89 12.25
CA PHE A 216 22.61 5.22 13.51
C PHE A 216 23.63 4.11 13.80
N LEU A 217 23.72 3.68 15.05
CA LEU A 217 24.54 2.52 15.42
C LEU A 217 23.68 1.26 15.33
N ASP A 218 24.23 0.17 14.79
CA ASP A 218 23.52 -1.11 14.58
C ASP A 218 22.96 -1.74 15.86
N GLN A 219 23.44 -1.28 17.03
CA GLN A 219 23.05 -1.75 18.35
C GLN A 219 21.83 -1.05 18.95
N TYR A 220 21.30 -0.01 18.31
CA TYR A 220 20.14 0.72 18.84
C TYR A 220 18.85 -0.07 18.60
N SER A 221 18.10 -0.27 19.67
CA SER A 221 16.73 -0.74 19.62
C SER A 221 15.82 0.25 18.90
N LYS A 222 14.69 -0.25 18.39
CA LYS A 222 13.67 0.58 17.75
C LYS A 222 13.18 1.71 18.66
N SER A 223 13.12 1.47 19.98
CA SER A 223 12.79 2.48 21.00
C SER A 223 13.84 3.57 21.11
N GLU A 224 15.13 3.20 21.16
CA GLU A 224 16.24 4.17 21.25
C GLU A 224 16.35 5.02 19.98
N LEU A 225 16.14 4.41 18.81
CA LEU A 225 16.08 5.13 17.53
C LEU A 225 14.92 6.14 17.47
N LEU A 226 13.76 5.75 18.01
CA LEU A 226 12.58 6.61 18.03
C LEU A 226 12.78 7.79 19.00
N GLU A 227 13.34 7.53 20.18
CA GLU A 227 13.64 8.54 21.20
C GLU A 227 14.69 9.56 20.70
N LEU A 228 15.74 9.08 20.05
CA LEU A 228 16.73 9.94 19.39
C LEU A 228 16.11 10.81 18.29
N SER A 229 15.18 10.26 17.50
CA SER A 229 14.53 11.03 16.42
C SER A 229 13.68 12.20 16.95
N TYR A 230 13.08 12.06 18.13
CA TYR A 230 12.31 13.11 18.77
C TYR A 230 13.18 14.11 19.54
N ALA A 231 14.20 13.63 20.25
CA ALA A 231 15.10 14.45 21.06
C ALA A 231 15.95 15.43 20.22
N TYR A 232 16.28 15.05 18.98
CA TYR A 232 17.08 15.86 18.07
C TYR A 232 16.27 16.66 17.04
N ALA A 233 14.93 16.66 17.09
CA ALA A 233 14.14 17.39 16.11
C ALA A 233 14.21 18.90 16.37
N PRO A 234 14.97 19.69 15.58
CA PRO A 234 14.96 21.14 15.74
C PRO A 234 13.59 21.69 15.38
N GLU A 235 13.27 22.87 15.89
CA GLU A 235 12.13 23.64 15.38
C GLU A 235 12.29 23.83 13.86
N LYS A 236 11.28 23.39 13.11
CA LYS A 236 11.33 23.42 11.64
C LYS A 236 11.23 24.87 11.15
N LYS A 237 12.38 25.48 10.86
CA LYS A 237 12.45 26.76 10.14
C LYS A 237 12.63 26.50 8.65
N TYR A 238 11.74 27.06 7.85
CA TYR A 238 11.79 26.92 6.40
C TYR A 238 12.32 28.22 5.80
N ILE A 239 13.38 28.12 4.98
CA ILE A 239 13.96 29.26 4.25
C ILE A 239 12.89 29.96 3.40
N VAL A 240 11.93 29.20 2.87
CA VAL A 240 10.80 29.72 2.10
C VAL A 240 9.95 30.67 2.93
N ASP A 241 9.69 30.37 4.21
CA ASP A 241 8.87 31.21 5.08
C ASP A 241 9.59 32.52 5.39
N GLU A 242 10.88 32.45 5.70
CA GLU A 242 11.70 33.64 5.94
C GLU A 242 11.83 34.52 4.68
N THR A 243 11.85 33.89 3.52
CA THR A 243 11.93 34.59 2.23
C THR A 243 10.60 35.24 1.89
N ALA A 244 9.49 34.51 1.98
CA ALA A 244 8.14 35.01 1.73
C ALA A 244 7.78 36.18 2.66
N LYS A 245 8.15 36.06 3.95
CA LYS A 245 7.92 37.10 4.95
C LYS A 245 8.59 38.44 4.60
N LYS A 246 9.72 38.45 3.88
CA LYS A 246 10.37 39.70 3.41
C LYS A 246 9.52 40.46 2.40
N PHE A 247 8.59 39.77 1.74
CA PHE A 247 7.67 40.33 0.75
C PHE A 247 6.23 40.47 1.28
N ASP A 248 6.03 40.38 2.59
CA ASP A 248 4.71 40.39 3.23
C ASP A 248 3.79 39.26 2.73
N ILE A 249 4.40 38.13 2.34
CA ILE A 249 3.69 36.93 1.92
C ILE A 249 3.68 35.94 3.07
N GLU A 250 2.48 35.49 3.45
CA GLU A 250 2.30 34.42 4.42
C GLU A 250 2.22 33.06 3.71
N ILE A 251 3.01 32.09 4.20
CA ILE A 251 2.93 30.70 3.77
C ILE A 251 1.97 29.94 4.69
N LEU A 252 0.78 29.64 4.18
CA LEU A 252 -0.17 28.77 4.87
C LEU A 252 0.03 27.32 4.40
N ARG A 253 0.43 26.44 5.32
CA ARG A 253 0.58 25.01 5.05
C ARG A 253 -0.73 24.27 5.27
N LEU A 254 -1.01 23.32 4.38
CA LEU A 254 -2.15 22.42 4.51
C LEU A 254 -1.99 21.49 5.71
N PRO A 255 -3.10 21.05 6.32
CA PRO A 255 -3.07 19.99 7.31
C PRO A 255 -2.47 18.72 6.73
N VAL A 256 -1.67 18.02 7.53
CA VAL A 256 -1.06 16.74 7.14
C VAL A 256 -2.16 15.77 6.69
N ARG A 257 -1.98 15.10 5.54
CA ARG A 257 -2.95 14.14 4.94
C ARG A 257 -4.26 14.77 4.44
N HIS A 258 -4.20 16.02 3.99
CA HIS A 258 -5.35 16.75 3.45
C HIS A 258 -4.98 17.58 2.20
N CYS A 259 -4.26 16.99 1.24
CA CYS A 259 -4.00 17.65 -0.05
C CYS A 259 -5.29 17.92 -0.84
N ILE A 260 -6.39 17.22 -0.53
CA ILE A 260 -7.73 17.52 -1.07
C ILE A 260 -8.21 18.95 -0.75
N LEU A 261 -7.62 19.62 0.25
CA LEU A 261 -7.88 21.02 0.57
C LEU A 261 -7.09 22.00 -0.33
N ASN A 262 -6.30 21.51 -1.28
CA ASN A 262 -5.58 22.30 -2.27
C ASN A 262 -6.28 22.18 -3.64
N PRO A 263 -6.87 23.26 -4.18
CA PRO A 263 -7.57 23.20 -5.46
C PRO A 263 -6.63 22.88 -6.64
N ILE A 264 -5.32 23.11 -6.49
CA ILE A 264 -4.34 22.78 -7.54
C ILE A 264 -4.26 21.27 -7.81
N GLU A 265 -4.59 20.40 -6.86
CA GLU A 265 -4.61 18.95 -7.07
C GLU A 265 -5.67 18.54 -8.09
N MET A 266 -6.81 19.25 -8.12
CA MET A 266 -7.84 19.07 -9.13
C MET A 266 -7.38 19.59 -10.49
N CYS A 267 -6.68 20.72 -10.51
CA CYS A 267 -6.05 21.26 -11.72
C CYS A 267 -5.03 20.26 -12.29
N TRP A 268 -4.21 19.65 -11.44
CA TRP A 268 -3.25 18.62 -11.85
C TRP A 268 -3.91 17.36 -12.37
N ALA A 269 -5.01 16.91 -11.74
CA ALA A 269 -5.76 15.77 -12.22
C ALA A 269 -6.27 16.00 -13.64
N GLU A 270 -6.86 17.16 -13.91
CA GLU A 270 -7.42 17.51 -15.21
C GLU A 270 -6.35 17.75 -16.27
N LEU A 271 -5.28 18.48 -15.93
CA LEU A 271 -4.14 18.67 -16.83
C LEU A 271 -3.56 17.33 -17.28
N LYS A 272 -3.25 16.45 -16.32
CA LYS A 272 -2.69 15.12 -16.63
C LYS A 272 -3.65 14.28 -17.45
N ASN A 273 -4.95 14.37 -17.18
CA ASN A 273 -5.96 13.67 -17.98
C ASN A 273 -5.96 14.20 -19.43
N SER A 274 -5.94 15.52 -19.60
CA SER A 274 -5.90 16.19 -20.90
C SER A 274 -4.64 15.81 -21.70
N VAL A 275 -3.47 15.87 -21.06
CA VAL A 275 -2.18 15.47 -21.66
C VAL A 275 -2.22 13.99 -22.03
N ARG A 276 -2.64 13.11 -21.11
CA ARG A 276 -2.74 11.66 -21.35
C ARG A 276 -3.61 11.31 -22.55
N ASN A 277 -4.71 12.03 -22.75
CA ASN A 277 -5.65 11.78 -23.84
C ASN A 277 -5.15 12.24 -25.21
N GLN A 278 -4.16 13.15 -25.25
CA GLN A 278 -3.63 13.75 -26.48
C GLN A 278 -2.19 13.33 -26.80
N ASN A 279 -1.44 12.83 -25.81
CA ASN A 279 -0.06 12.41 -25.98
C ASN A 279 0.01 11.12 -26.81
N THR A 280 0.38 11.26 -28.08
CA THR A 280 0.53 10.14 -29.02
C THR A 280 1.99 9.86 -29.40
N THR A 281 2.91 10.77 -29.09
CA THR A 281 4.31 10.68 -29.53
C THR A 281 5.25 10.22 -28.42
N PHE A 282 4.81 10.27 -27.15
CA PHE A 282 5.59 9.87 -25.96
C PHE A 282 6.89 10.67 -25.77
N GLN A 283 7.00 11.81 -26.44
CA GLN A 283 8.17 12.69 -26.37
C GLN A 283 7.91 13.86 -25.41
N LEU A 284 8.90 14.15 -24.56
CA LEU A 284 8.77 15.21 -23.56
C LEU A 284 8.50 16.59 -24.19
N LYS A 285 9.09 16.86 -25.36
CA LYS A 285 8.85 18.11 -26.11
C LYS A 285 7.39 18.29 -26.54
N ASP A 286 6.70 17.20 -26.83
CA ASP A 286 5.29 17.26 -27.22
C ASP A 286 4.39 17.32 -26.00
N VAL A 287 4.75 16.63 -24.91
CA VAL A 287 4.10 16.80 -23.59
C VAL A 287 4.17 18.25 -23.12
N GLU A 288 5.34 18.89 -23.23
CA GLU A 288 5.50 20.32 -22.89
C GLU A 288 4.55 21.20 -23.69
N LYS A 289 4.41 20.98 -25.01
CA LYS A 289 3.44 21.72 -25.84
C LYS A 289 2.00 21.47 -25.41
N LEU A 290 1.64 20.23 -25.07
CA LEU A 290 0.30 19.89 -24.61
C LEU A 290 -0.02 20.57 -23.28
N VAL A 291 0.95 20.61 -22.35
CA VAL A 291 0.83 21.31 -21.08
C VAL A 291 0.62 22.81 -21.31
N TRP A 292 1.44 23.44 -22.13
CA TRP A 292 1.27 24.86 -22.47
C TRP A 292 -0.08 25.12 -23.12
N ASN A 293 -0.49 24.28 -24.07
CA ASN A 293 -1.78 24.41 -24.73
C ASN A 293 -2.94 24.31 -23.73
N TRP A 294 -2.89 23.38 -22.77
CA TRP A 294 -3.91 23.30 -21.72
C TRP A 294 -3.92 24.55 -20.85
N LEU A 295 -2.74 25.03 -20.42
CA LEU A 295 -2.63 26.24 -19.58
C LEU A 295 -3.21 27.49 -20.27
N TYR A 296 -2.95 27.68 -21.57
CA TYR A 296 -3.51 28.81 -22.32
C TYR A 296 -5.02 28.73 -22.52
N ASN A 297 -5.58 27.52 -22.53
CA ASN A 297 -7.02 27.28 -22.71
C ASN A 297 -7.75 27.01 -21.39
N CYS A 298 -7.05 27.08 -20.26
CA CYS A 298 -7.62 26.81 -18.94
C CYS A 298 -8.62 27.92 -18.59
N ASP A 299 -9.89 27.53 -18.40
CA ASP A 299 -10.96 28.48 -18.15
C ASP A 299 -11.03 28.90 -16.67
N SER A 300 -11.27 30.19 -16.45
CA SER A 300 -11.55 30.78 -15.15
C SER A 300 -12.72 30.10 -14.42
N THR A 301 -13.73 29.63 -15.15
CA THR A 301 -14.88 28.94 -14.53
C THR A 301 -14.48 27.58 -13.96
N PHE A 302 -13.58 26.86 -14.61
CA PHE A 302 -13.03 25.60 -14.11
C PHE A 302 -12.17 25.82 -12.86
N ILE A 303 -11.35 26.87 -12.83
CA ILE A 303 -10.58 27.21 -11.62
C ILE A 303 -11.51 27.58 -10.47
N SER A 304 -12.57 28.34 -10.74
CA SER A 304 -13.59 28.66 -9.73
C SER A 304 -14.25 27.39 -9.19
N SER A 305 -14.61 26.43 -10.05
CA SER A 305 -15.24 25.19 -9.60
C SER A 305 -14.30 24.33 -8.74
N CYS A 306 -12.99 24.31 -9.05
CA CYS A 306 -12.00 23.64 -8.20
C CYS A 306 -11.95 24.26 -6.79
N ILE A 307 -12.03 25.60 -6.69
CA ILE A 307 -12.08 26.32 -5.41
C ILE A 307 -13.40 26.03 -4.68
N ASP A 308 -14.53 26.03 -5.39
CA ASP A 308 -15.84 25.71 -4.82
C ASP A 308 -15.88 24.29 -4.25
N HIS A 309 -15.24 23.33 -4.93
CA HIS A 309 -15.08 21.96 -4.41
C HIS A 309 -14.32 21.93 -3.08
N VAL A 310 -13.23 22.71 -2.97
CA VAL A 310 -12.48 22.83 -1.71
C VAL A 310 -13.35 23.41 -0.60
N HIS A 311 -14.18 24.42 -0.89
CA HIS A 311 -15.12 24.97 0.10
C HIS A 311 -16.13 23.95 0.60
N VAL A 312 -16.63 23.07 -0.28
CA VAL A 312 -17.49 21.95 0.12
C VAL A 312 -16.75 21.00 1.05
N TYR A 313 -15.50 20.65 0.70
CA TYR A 313 -14.67 19.79 1.56
C TYR A 313 -14.42 20.40 2.92
N GLU A 314 -14.03 21.68 2.99
CA GLU A 314 -13.84 22.41 4.25
C GLU A 314 -15.09 22.39 5.13
N LYS A 315 -16.27 22.66 4.54
CA LYS A 315 -17.55 22.65 5.26
C LYS A 315 -17.85 21.28 5.86
N ASN A 316 -17.58 20.21 5.12
CA ASN A 316 -17.85 18.85 5.56
C ASN A 316 -16.86 18.39 6.62
N PHE A 317 -15.57 18.74 6.50
CA PHE A 317 -14.59 18.50 7.57
C PHE A 317 -14.97 19.24 8.85
N LYS A 318 -15.35 20.52 8.78
CA LYS A 318 -15.80 21.29 9.98
C LYS A 318 -16.98 20.62 10.69
N LYS A 319 -17.96 20.13 9.93
CA LYS A 319 -19.12 19.39 10.50
C LYS A 319 -18.73 18.06 11.12
N ALA A 320 -17.83 17.32 10.47
CA ALA A 320 -17.33 16.05 10.99
C ALA A 320 -16.57 16.27 12.30
N ASP A 321 -15.71 17.29 12.34
CA ASP A 321 -14.93 17.65 13.53
C ASP A 321 -15.85 18.02 14.69
N GLN A 322 -16.87 18.85 14.44
CA GLN A 322 -17.89 19.20 15.43
C GLN A 322 -18.64 17.97 15.95
N PHE A 323 -19.02 17.03 15.09
CA PHE A 323 -19.70 15.81 15.53
C PHE A 323 -18.79 14.92 16.41
N ILE A 324 -17.49 14.85 16.12
CA ILE A 324 -16.53 14.12 16.95
C ILE A 324 -16.37 14.82 18.31
N GLU A 325 -16.25 16.16 18.33
CA GLU A 325 -16.18 16.94 19.57
C GLU A 325 -17.44 16.74 20.43
N GLU A 326 -18.64 16.79 19.85
CA GLU A 326 -19.90 16.51 20.59
C GLU A 326 -19.90 15.11 21.22
N ILE A 327 -19.40 14.09 20.51
CA ILE A 327 -19.26 12.73 21.07
C ILE A 327 -18.25 12.70 22.22
N GLU A 328 -17.17 13.46 22.14
CA GLU A 328 -16.12 13.55 23.17
C GLU A 328 -16.57 14.35 24.40
N ASP A 329 -17.35 15.41 24.23
CA ASP A 329 -17.91 16.16 25.36
C ASP A 329 -18.94 15.31 26.11
N GLU A 330 -19.80 14.56 25.40
CA GLU A 330 -20.68 13.57 26.02
C GLU A 330 -19.93 12.43 26.72
N LEU A 331 -18.63 12.20 26.44
CA LEU A 331 -17.82 11.21 27.18
C LEU A 331 -17.37 11.74 28.54
N ASN A 332 -17.06 13.04 28.62
CA ASN A 332 -16.52 13.63 29.85
C ASN A 332 -17.62 13.84 30.90
N ASP A 333 -18.86 14.05 30.48
CA ASP A 333 -20.00 14.20 31.40
C ASP A 333 -20.47 12.87 32.05
N ASP A 334 -20.17 11.71 31.43
CA ASP A 334 -20.57 10.39 31.93
C ASP A 334 -19.59 9.82 33.00
N ASP A 335 -18.35 10.29 33.08
CA ASP A 335 -17.33 9.80 34.04
C ASP A 335 -17.44 10.47 35.43
N ASP A 336 -18.15 11.61 35.54
CA ASP A 336 -18.42 12.30 36.80
C ASP A 336 -19.60 11.69 37.60
N ASN A 337 -20.24 10.62 37.09
CA ASN A 337 -21.38 9.93 37.72
C ASN A 337 -21.04 8.53 38.26
N ILE A 338 -19.78 8.26 38.62
CA ILE A 338 -19.46 7.14 39.51
C ILE A 338 -19.60 7.63 40.94
N ASP A 339 -20.85 7.68 41.41
CA ASP A 339 -21.16 7.89 42.81
C ASP A 339 -20.58 6.70 43.60
N ASN A 340 -19.70 7.01 44.54
CA ASN A 340 -19.17 6.08 45.52
C ASN A 340 -20.32 5.64 46.43
N ASP A 341 -21.06 4.59 46.06
CA ASP A 341 -21.94 3.93 47.02
C ASP A 341 -21.15 2.86 47.76
N SER A 342 -20.31 3.34 48.69
CA SER A 342 -19.91 2.55 49.84
C SER A 342 -21.05 2.64 50.86
N ASP A 343 -21.90 1.63 50.94
CA ASP A 343 -22.48 1.30 52.23
C ASP A 343 -22.73 -0.20 52.45
N LEU A 344 -22.33 -0.58 53.66
CA LEU A 344 -22.32 -1.91 54.24
C LEU A 344 -23.70 -2.22 54.82
N THR A 345 -24.23 -3.42 54.55
CA THR A 345 -24.96 -4.29 55.51
C THR A 345 -24.91 -5.69 54.90
N GLY A 346 -24.42 -6.76 55.53
CA GLY A 346 -24.71 -7.18 56.90
C GLY A 346 -25.91 -8.12 56.84
N ASP A 347 -25.67 -9.40 57.17
CA ASP A 347 -26.62 -10.50 57.45
C ASP A 347 -26.76 -11.56 56.34
N GLU A 348 -26.75 -12.87 56.60
CA GLU A 348 -26.42 -13.71 57.76
C GLU A 348 -26.22 -15.14 57.19
N ASP A 349 -25.45 -15.96 57.89
CA ASP A 349 -25.25 -17.39 57.63
C ASP A 349 -26.57 -18.19 57.69
N GLU A 350 -26.76 -19.15 56.78
CA GLU A 350 -27.27 -20.51 57.08
C GLU A 350 -27.29 -21.33 55.78
N ASP A 351 -26.56 -22.45 55.75
CA ASP A 351 -27.11 -23.73 55.28
C ASP A 351 -26.15 -24.88 55.62
N GLN A 352 -26.70 -25.84 56.36
CA GLN A 352 -26.16 -27.17 56.66
C GLN A 352 -26.28 -28.12 55.47
#